data_AF-A0AB37SPW1-F1
#
_entry.id   AF-A0AB37SPW1-F1
#
_cell.length_a   1.000
_cell.length_b   1.000
_cell.length_c   1.000
_cell.angle_alpha   90.00
_cell.angle_beta   90.00
_cell.angle_gamma   90.00
#
_symmetry.space_group_name_H-M   'P 1'
#
loop_
_entity.id
_entity.type
_entity.pdbx_description
1 polymer ?
#
loop_
_entity_poly.entity_id
_entity_poly.type
_entity_poly.pdbx_seq_one_letter_code
_entity_poly.pdbx_strand_id
1 'polypeptide(L)'
;MIASWGLDAALEVGIAAFCVGEEPPSDDQVWERLTGAGVEPWLAERLLIFLPMAYTRRLLPDVSYPDAVVGPGGRVVLSEEPVFVAASERARQADRGEFERIAVRSSAFAVINAALNDGAQMSDLQLNEPTLAADLEPVVDGDGGVPSPQLVFEGFLREHGIALDEDTKADTKLIVHPAPAGMVMAQVDFAVSHPALAKPWLVESFAGYGATWREAIGRAVHMFSQGALHPIVDGLFSPGAAPDQVTRERYEHPDGVFELVLGAQITLFTDATLSAEPVLDRLLEALRAEKLGRKVHGLRLFVAHHDGGLLNNEVLLDSEPWPAGEVVVAESPAPLPEGRVAVRVFGLLVPVDA
;
A
#
# COMPACT_ATOMS: atom_id res chain seq x y z
N MET A 1 -16.12 -17.23 -3.84
CA MET A 1 -15.33 -16.05 -4.25
C MET A 1 -16.27 -14.86 -4.25
N ILE A 2 -16.30 -14.11 -3.14
CA ILE A 2 -16.88 -12.77 -3.16
C ILE A 2 -15.88 -11.95 -3.97
N ALA A 3 -16.32 -11.30 -5.03
CA ALA A 3 -15.47 -10.37 -5.77
C ALA A 3 -14.79 -9.44 -4.75
N SER A 4 -13.46 -9.33 -4.78
CA SER A 4 -12.78 -8.33 -3.96
C SER A 4 -13.39 -6.99 -4.35
N TRP A 5 -14.19 -6.39 -3.47
CA TRP A 5 -14.82 -5.09 -3.70
C TRP A 5 -13.79 -3.95 -3.79
N GLY A 6 -12.48 -4.25 -3.73
CA GLY A 6 -11.42 -3.25 -3.75
C GLY A 6 -11.45 -2.35 -2.53
N LEU A 7 -11.91 -2.87 -1.39
CA LEU A 7 -12.05 -2.11 -0.15
C LEU A 7 -10.78 -2.15 0.72
N ASP A 8 -9.72 -2.82 0.27
CA ASP A 8 -8.44 -2.93 0.98
C ASP A 8 -7.89 -1.56 1.39
N ALA A 9 -7.78 -0.63 0.44
CA ALA A 9 -7.32 0.73 0.70
C ALA A 9 -8.29 1.53 1.57
N ALA A 10 -9.61 1.37 1.36
CA ALA A 10 -10.64 2.04 2.14
C ALA A 10 -10.57 1.66 3.63
N LEU A 11 -10.28 0.39 3.93
CA LEU A 11 -10.11 -0.08 5.31
C LEU A 11 -8.87 0.54 5.97
N GLU A 12 -7.72 0.57 5.29
CA GLU A 12 -6.51 1.20 5.83
C GLU A 12 -6.70 2.70 6.07
N VAL A 13 -7.43 3.38 5.19
CA VAL A 13 -7.83 4.79 5.37
C VAL A 13 -8.74 4.96 6.59
N GLY A 14 -9.73 4.10 6.77
CA GLY A 14 -10.62 4.11 7.94
C GLY A 14 -9.87 3.84 9.25
N ILE A 15 -9.01 2.82 9.27
CA ILE A 15 -8.15 2.47 10.42
C ILE A 15 -7.26 3.67 10.79
N ALA A 16 -6.59 4.28 9.81
CA ALA A 16 -5.76 5.44 10.04
C ALA A 16 -6.55 6.63 10.60
N ALA A 17 -7.80 6.82 10.17
CA ALA A 17 -8.66 7.87 10.70
C ALA A 17 -9.02 7.65 12.18
N PHE A 18 -9.26 6.40 12.62
CA PHE A 18 -9.46 6.08 14.04
C PHE A 18 -8.17 6.12 14.87
N CYS A 19 -7.03 5.82 14.25
CA CYS A 19 -5.75 5.66 14.95
C CYS A 19 -4.92 6.95 15.05
N VAL A 20 -5.42 8.09 14.55
CA VAL A 20 -4.68 9.35 14.56
C VAL A 20 -4.54 9.97 15.95
N GLY A 21 -3.44 10.70 16.17
CA GLY A 21 -3.22 11.50 17.39
C GLY A 21 -2.85 10.68 18.62
N GLU A 22 -2.56 11.34 19.75
CA GLU A 22 -2.26 10.66 21.02
C GLU A 22 -3.54 10.09 21.66
N GLU A 23 -4.64 10.85 21.59
CA GLU A 23 -5.96 10.45 22.07
C GLU A 23 -6.86 9.97 20.92
N PRO A 24 -7.78 9.02 21.16
CA PRO A 24 -8.75 8.60 20.15
C PRO A 24 -9.65 9.77 19.70
N PRO A 25 -9.83 10.00 18.38
CA PRO A 25 -10.67 11.09 17.87
C PRO A 25 -12.17 10.86 18.17
N SER A 26 -13.03 11.88 18.12
CA SER A 26 -14.50 11.69 18.13
C SER A 26 -15.03 11.14 16.80
N ASP A 27 -16.27 10.64 16.76
CA ASP A 27 -16.87 10.17 15.51
C ASP A 27 -17.00 11.30 14.48
N ASP A 28 -17.35 12.52 14.93
CA ASP A 28 -17.37 13.71 14.08
C ASP A 28 -15.98 14.02 13.49
N GLN A 29 -14.92 13.89 14.28
CA GLN A 29 -13.55 14.11 13.81
C GLN A 29 -13.11 13.04 12.79
N VAL A 30 -13.52 11.79 12.99
CA VAL A 30 -13.27 10.70 12.01
C VAL A 30 -14.05 10.97 10.72
N TRP A 31 -15.33 11.33 10.84
CA TRP A 31 -16.18 11.70 9.69
C TRP A 31 -15.59 12.85 8.87
N GLU A 32 -15.25 13.96 9.53
CA GLU A 32 -14.66 15.14 8.88
C GLU A 32 -13.34 14.82 8.19
N ARG A 33 -12.51 13.96 8.81
CA ARG A 33 -11.24 13.54 8.23
C ARG A 33 -11.42 12.66 7.00
N LEU A 34 -12.35 11.71 7.04
CA LEU A 34 -12.64 10.84 5.90
C LEU A 34 -13.22 11.65 4.74
N THR A 35 -14.31 12.36 4.99
CA THR A 35 -15.03 13.12 3.95
C THR A 35 -14.22 14.31 3.43
N GLY A 36 -13.48 15.01 4.29
CA GLY A 36 -12.56 16.08 3.91
C GLY A 36 -11.38 15.62 3.04
N ALA A 37 -11.04 14.33 3.09
CA ALA A 37 -10.03 13.69 2.24
C ALA A 37 -10.64 12.99 1.00
N GLY A 38 -11.90 13.28 0.68
CA GLY A 38 -12.57 12.78 -0.51
C GLY A 38 -13.14 11.36 -0.40
N VAL A 39 -13.23 10.78 0.80
CA VAL A 39 -14.04 9.56 1.02
C VAL A 39 -15.52 9.94 0.89
N GLU A 40 -16.26 9.21 0.06
CA GLU A 40 -17.68 9.47 -0.16
C GLU A 40 -18.50 9.18 1.11
N PRO A 41 -19.57 9.95 1.38
CA PRO A 41 -20.37 9.83 2.60
C PRO A 41 -20.86 8.42 2.89
N TRP A 42 -21.38 7.71 1.89
CA TRP A 42 -21.87 6.34 2.02
C TRP A 42 -20.80 5.36 2.54
N LEU A 43 -19.53 5.55 2.16
CA LEU A 43 -18.41 4.72 2.58
C LEU A 43 -17.90 5.16 3.95
N ALA A 44 -17.80 6.47 4.19
CA ALA A 44 -17.38 7.03 5.48
C ALA A 44 -18.31 6.60 6.62
N GLU A 45 -19.63 6.62 6.40
CA GLU A 45 -20.64 6.15 7.35
C GLU A 45 -20.43 4.67 7.71
N ARG A 46 -20.20 3.83 6.70
CA ARG A 46 -19.97 2.39 6.88
C ARG A 46 -18.67 2.10 7.60
N LEU A 47 -17.59 2.80 7.27
CA LEU A 47 -16.31 2.68 7.98
C LEU A 47 -16.47 3.04 9.45
N LEU A 48 -17.22 4.11 9.76
CA LEU A 48 -17.51 4.52 11.14
C LEU A 48 -18.25 3.45 11.94
N ILE A 49 -19.21 2.77 11.33
CA ILE A 49 -20.07 1.80 12.01
C ILE A 49 -19.42 0.41 12.06
N PHE A 50 -18.91 -0.06 10.92
CA PHE A 50 -18.53 -1.45 10.76
C PHE A 50 -17.09 -1.76 11.17
N LEU A 51 -16.15 -0.81 11.15
CA LEU A 51 -14.82 -1.05 11.71
C LEU A 51 -14.87 -1.33 13.22
N PRO A 52 -15.48 -0.49 14.07
CA PRO A 52 -15.65 -0.80 15.49
C PRO A 52 -16.36 -2.13 15.71
N MET A 53 -17.43 -2.40 14.96
CA MET A 53 -18.21 -3.64 15.11
C MET A 53 -17.38 -4.89 14.79
N ALA A 54 -16.66 -4.89 13.67
CA ALA A 54 -15.78 -5.99 13.27
C ALA A 54 -14.65 -6.23 14.28
N TYR A 55 -14.01 -5.15 14.73
CA TYR A 55 -12.91 -5.21 15.70
C TYR A 55 -13.39 -5.70 17.08
N THR A 56 -14.56 -5.27 17.56
CA THR A 56 -15.14 -5.80 18.80
C THR A 56 -15.43 -7.29 18.71
N ARG A 57 -16.05 -7.74 17.62
CA ARG A 57 -16.37 -9.17 17.42
C ARG A 57 -15.11 -10.01 17.39
N ARG A 58 -14.04 -9.49 16.78
CA ARG A 58 -12.74 -10.16 16.75
C ARG A 58 -12.05 -10.19 18.11
N LEU A 59 -12.15 -9.10 18.88
CA LEU A 59 -11.57 -8.97 20.22
C LEU A 59 -12.27 -9.87 21.24
N LEU A 60 -13.59 -10.05 21.10
CA LEU A 60 -14.45 -10.77 22.03
C LEU A 60 -15.20 -11.91 21.29
N PRO A 61 -14.50 -12.97 20.85
CA PRO A 61 -15.05 -14.01 19.99
C PRO A 61 -16.03 -14.95 20.70
N ASP A 62 -16.01 -15.01 22.03
CA ASP A 62 -16.86 -15.89 22.83
C ASP A 62 -18.29 -15.33 23.05
N VAL A 63 -18.56 -14.11 22.60
CA VAL A 63 -19.87 -13.47 22.66
C VAL A 63 -20.70 -13.84 21.44
N SER A 64 -21.99 -14.10 21.65
CA SER A 64 -22.92 -14.33 20.53
C SER A 64 -23.44 -13.01 19.98
N TYR A 65 -23.10 -12.72 18.72
CA TYR A 65 -23.53 -11.51 18.01
C TYR A 65 -24.62 -11.80 16.98
N PRO A 66 -25.57 -10.88 16.80
CA PRO A 66 -26.53 -10.96 15.70
C PRO A 66 -25.86 -10.68 14.35
N ASP A 67 -26.34 -11.31 13.28
CA ASP A 67 -25.85 -11.11 11.91
C ASP A 67 -26.57 -9.96 11.17
N ALA A 68 -27.12 -9.00 11.91
CA ALA A 68 -27.79 -7.86 11.30
C ALA A 68 -27.78 -6.61 12.18
N VAL A 69 -27.96 -5.47 11.51
CA VAL A 69 -28.36 -4.21 12.14
C VAL A 69 -29.73 -3.78 11.60
N VAL A 70 -30.50 -3.08 12.43
CA VAL A 70 -31.86 -2.63 12.10
C VAL A 70 -31.85 -1.11 11.99
N GLY A 71 -32.20 -0.59 10.82
CA GLY A 71 -32.47 0.83 10.57
C GLY A 71 -33.98 1.11 10.41
N PRO A 72 -34.39 2.38 10.33
CA PRO A 72 -35.78 2.78 10.11
C PRO A 72 -36.45 2.14 8.87
N GLY A 73 -35.69 1.95 7.79
CA GLY A 73 -36.10 1.45 6.48
C GLY A 73 -35.90 -0.05 6.30
N GLY A 74 -35.33 -0.74 7.28
CA GLY A 74 -35.25 -2.19 7.27
C GLY A 74 -34.02 -2.76 7.95
N ARG A 75 -33.72 -4.01 7.59
CA ARG A 75 -32.63 -4.80 8.19
C ARG A 75 -31.48 -4.93 7.19
N VAL A 76 -30.26 -4.66 7.64
CA VAL A 76 -29.03 -4.90 6.88
C VAL A 76 -28.38 -6.16 7.42
N VAL A 77 -28.20 -7.17 6.56
CA VAL A 77 -27.52 -8.43 6.91
C VAL A 77 -26.02 -8.21 6.81
N LEU A 78 -25.30 -8.45 7.90
CA LEU A 78 -23.88 -8.12 8.02
C LEU A 78 -23.00 -9.02 7.15
N SER A 79 -23.33 -10.31 7.05
CA SER A 79 -22.65 -11.25 6.14
C SER A 79 -22.80 -10.92 4.65
N GLU A 80 -23.74 -10.04 4.28
CA GLU A 80 -23.95 -9.54 2.92
C GLU A 80 -23.44 -8.10 2.73
N GLU A 81 -23.02 -7.43 3.80
CA GLU A 81 -22.52 -6.06 3.73
C GLU A 81 -21.01 -6.06 3.40
N PRO A 82 -20.59 -5.55 2.23
CA PRO A 82 -19.21 -5.66 1.76
C PRO A 82 -18.16 -5.00 2.66
N VAL A 83 -18.45 -3.82 3.23
CA VAL A 83 -17.55 -3.11 4.14
C VAL A 83 -17.42 -3.87 5.46
N PHE A 84 -18.51 -4.42 6.01
CA PHE A 84 -18.43 -5.23 7.22
C PHE A 84 -17.64 -6.54 7.00
N VAL A 85 -17.89 -7.24 5.90
CA VAL A 85 -17.16 -8.46 5.54
C VAL A 85 -15.67 -8.18 5.40
N ALA A 86 -15.30 -7.11 4.68
CA ALA A 86 -13.91 -6.72 4.49
C ALA A 86 -13.26 -6.30 5.82
N ALA A 87 -13.94 -5.50 6.65
CA ALA A 87 -13.47 -5.11 7.98
C ALA A 87 -13.26 -6.32 8.90
N SER A 88 -14.14 -7.32 8.84
CA SER A 88 -14.04 -8.55 9.65
C SER A 88 -12.80 -9.36 9.29
N GLU A 89 -12.48 -9.48 7.99
CA GLU A 89 -11.26 -10.15 7.56
C GLU A 89 -10.01 -9.36 7.95
N ARG A 90 -9.99 -8.02 7.78
CA ARG A 90 -8.85 -7.18 8.17
C ARG A 90 -8.60 -7.17 9.68
N ALA A 91 -9.65 -7.23 10.50
CA ALA A 91 -9.52 -7.31 11.95
C ALA A 91 -8.74 -8.56 12.42
N ARG A 92 -8.67 -9.63 11.60
CA ARG A 92 -7.89 -10.84 11.95
C ARG A 92 -6.39 -10.58 12.09
N GLN A 93 -5.90 -9.54 11.42
CA GLN A 93 -4.50 -9.12 11.39
C GLN A 93 -4.24 -7.90 12.28
N ALA A 94 -5.26 -7.42 13.01
CA ALA A 94 -5.15 -6.23 13.83
C ALA A 94 -4.17 -6.40 14.99
N ASP A 95 -3.43 -5.33 15.26
CA ASP A 95 -2.56 -5.26 16.44
C ASP A 95 -3.32 -4.72 17.66
N ARG A 96 -2.63 -4.74 18.81
CA ARG A 96 -3.19 -4.28 20.08
C ARG A 96 -3.61 -2.81 20.06
N GLY A 97 -2.81 -1.95 19.43
CA GLY A 97 -3.09 -0.52 19.36
C GLY A 97 -4.34 -0.23 18.53
N GLU A 98 -4.54 -0.95 17.43
CA GLU A 98 -5.77 -0.87 16.65
C GLU A 98 -7.00 -1.30 17.47
N PHE A 99 -6.93 -2.41 18.21
CA PHE A 99 -8.05 -2.83 19.08
C PHE A 99 -8.40 -1.80 20.15
N GLU A 100 -7.40 -1.23 20.82
CA GLU A 100 -7.60 -0.23 21.87
C GLU A 100 -8.23 1.06 21.33
N ARG A 101 -8.06 1.38 20.05
CA ARG A 101 -8.62 2.59 19.42
C ARG A 101 -9.93 2.39 18.68
N ILE A 102 -10.13 1.23 18.08
CA ILE A 102 -11.27 0.95 17.19
C ILE A 102 -12.36 0.17 17.92
N ALA A 103 -12.01 -0.95 18.56
CA ALA A 103 -13.01 -1.86 19.14
C ALA A 103 -13.81 -1.22 20.28
N VAL A 104 -13.16 -0.39 21.09
CA VAL A 104 -13.77 0.25 22.27
C VAL A 104 -14.87 1.25 21.93
N ARG A 105 -14.95 1.67 20.65
CA ARG A 105 -15.96 2.62 20.15
C ARG A 105 -17.29 1.96 19.83
N SER A 106 -17.30 0.64 19.69
CA SER A 106 -18.51 -0.09 19.36
C SER A 106 -19.51 0.00 20.50
N SER A 107 -20.77 0.29 20.17
CA SER A 107 -21.87 0.22 21.13
C SER A 107 -22.00 -1.17 21.75
N ALA A 108 -21.70 -2.23 20.99
CA ALA A 108 -21.65 -3.60 21.49
C ALA A 108 -20.56 -3.77 22.56
N PHE A 109 -19.38 -3.18 22.36
CA PHE A 109 -18.31 -3.22 23.36
C PHE A 109 -18.74 -2.55 24.66
N ALA A 110 -19.38 -1.37 24.57
CA ALA A 110 -19.87 -0.65 25.74
C ALA A 110 -20.92 -1.48 26.53
N VAL A 111 -21.87 -2.12 25.84
CA VAL A 111 -22.88 -2.99 26.45
C VAL A 111 -22.26 -4.22 27.09
N ILE A 112 -21.33 -4.90 26.39
CA ILE A 112 -20.61 -6.05 26.93
C ILE A 112 -19.83 -5.64 28.18
N ASN A 113 -19.05 -4.56 28.11
CA ASN A 113 -18.26 -4.07 29.23
C ASN A 113 -19.13 -3.74 30.46
N ALA A 114 -20.29 -3.09 30.26
CA ALA A 114 -21.24 -2.84 31.34
C ALA A 114 -21.75 -4.15 31.98
N ALA A 115 -22.18 -5.12 31.15
CA ALA A 115 -22.69 -6.40 31.64
C ALA A 115 -21.63 -7.20 32.43
N LEU A 116 -20.37 -7.18 31.98
CA LEU A 116 -19.27 -7.85 32.70
C LEU A 116 -18.97 -7.18 34.04
N ASN A 117 -19.01 -5.85 34.10
CA ASN A 117 -18.85 -5.10 35.35
C ASN A 117 -19.99 -5.40 36.33
N ASP A 118 -21.18 -5.73 35.83
CA ASP A 118 -22.34 -6.19 36.61
C ASP A 118 -22.29 -7.70 36.96
N GLY A 119 -21.21 -8.40 36.60
CA GLY A 119 -20.95 -9.78 36.99
C GLY A 119 -21.37 -10.86 35.99
N ALA A 120 -21.82 -10.48 34.79
CA ALA A 120 -22.10 -11.44 33.72
C ALA A 120 -20.84 -12.19 33.29
N GLN A 121 -21.01 -13.41 32.77
CA GLN A 121 -19.93 -14.16 32.11
C GLN A 121 -20.04 -13.98 30.61
N MET A 122 -18.89 -13.95 29.91
CA MET A 122 -18.86 -13.81 28.45
C MET A 122 -19.73 -14.85 27.72
N SER A 123 -19.71 -16.11 28.18
CA SER A 123 -20.47 -17.21 27.57
C SER A 123 -21.98 -17.03 27.62
N ASP A 124 -22.47 -16.18 28.52
CA ASP A 124 -23.89 -15.96 28.76
C ASP A 124 -24.40 -14.71 28.02
N LEU A 125 -23.50 -13.94 27.39
CA LEU A 125 -23.83 -12.72 26.67
C LEU A 125 -24.38 -13.04 25.28
N GLN A 126 -25.65 -12.73 25.09
CA GLN A 126 -26.32 -12.72 23.79
C GLN A 126 -26.79 -11.30 23.51
N LEU A 127 -26.24 -10.67 22.47
CA LEU A 127 -26.62 -9.32 22.09
C LEU A 127 -27.85 -9.33 21.19
N ASN A 128 -28.73 -8.36 21.42
CA ASN A 128 -29.79 -8.02 20.48
C ASN A 128 -29.22 -7.27 19.27
N GLU A 129 -29.99 -7.25 18.18
CA GLU A 129 -29.64 -6.51 16.97
C GLU A 129 -29.41 -5.02 17.25
N PRO A 130 -28.23 -4.47 16.91
CA PRO A 130 -27.97 -3.05 17.02
C PRO A 130 -28.96 -2.26 16.15
N THR A 131 -29.46 -1.16 16.70
CA THR A 131 -30.35 -0.24 15.98
C THR A 131 -29.57 0.95 15.47
N LEU A 132 -29.71 1.27 14.19
CA LEU A 132 -29.16 2.48 13.58
C LEU A 132 -30.12 3.64 13.79
N ALA A 133 -29.58 4.84 14.02
CA ALA A 133 -30.38 6.05 14.19
C ALA A 133 -31.03 6.53 12.88
N ALA A 134 -30.40 6.21 11.75
CA ALA A 134 -30.85 6.49 10.39
C ALA A 134 -30.57 5.29 9.48
N ASP A 135 -31.19 5.26 8.30
CA ASP A 135 -30.85 4.28 7.28
C ASP A 135 -29.49 4.61 6.67
N LEU A 136 -28.70 3.57 6.41
CA LEU A 136 -27.44 3.73 5.67
C LEU A 136 -27.73 4.24 4.27
N GLU A 137 -26.90 5.17 3.79
CA GLU A 137 -26.95 5.54 2.38
C GLU A 137 -26.77 4.30 1.48
N PRO A 138 -27.44 4.19 0.32
CA PRO A 138 -27.26 3.05 -0.56
C PRO A 138 -25.80 2.86 -0.96
N VAL A 139 -25.35 1.61 -1.07
CA VAL A 139 -24.05 1.32 -1.70
C VAL A 139 -24.14 1.73 -3.16
N VAL A 140 -23.18 2.54 -3.61
CA VAL A 140 -23.07 2.99 -5.00
C VAL A 140 -21.94 2.22 -5.67
N ASP A 141 -22.08 1.94 -6.97
CA ASP A 141 -20.99 1.36 -7.76
C ASP A 141 -19.78 2.30 -7.76
N GLY A 142 -18.64 1.83 -7.25
CA GLY A 142 -17.40 2.61 -7.19
C GLY A 142 -16.50 2.20 -6.02
N ASP A 143 -15.41 2.97 -5.85
CA ASP A 143 -14.41 2.79 -4.80
C ASP A 143 -14.61 3.77 -3.62
N GLY A 144 -15.72 4.53 -3.63
CA GLY A 144 -16.07 5.51 -2.59
C GLY A 144 -15.02 6.61 -2.40
N GLY A 145 -14.23 6.94 -3.43
CA GLY A 145 -13.16 7.94 -3.35
C GLY A 145 -11.79 7.39 -2.96
N VAL A 146 -11.67 6.08 -2.69
CA VAL A 146 -10.43 5.43 -2.27
C VAL A 146 -10.11 4.26 -3.19
N PRO A 147 -9.36 4.47 -4.29
CA PRO A 147 -9.06 3.41 -5.24
C PRO A 147 -8.19 2.31 -4.62
N SER A 148 -8.51 1.04 -4.92
CA SER A 148 -7.70 -0.13 -4.56
C SER A 148 -6.43 -0.21 -5.42
N PRO A 149 -5.22 -0.07 -4.84
CA PRO A 149 -4.00 -0.29 -5.58
C PRO A 149 -3.88 -1.73 -6.09
N GLN A 150 -4.43 -2.71 -5.36
CA GLN A 150 -4.41 -4.12 -5.75
C GLN A 150 -5.16 -4.34 -7.07
N LEU A 151 -6.40 -3.85 -7.17
CA LEU A 151 -7.20 -4.00 -8.39
C LEU A 151 -6.55 -3.30 -9.58
N VAL A 152 -5.91 -2.14 -9.36
CA VAL A 152 -5.20 -1.42 -10.41
C VAL A 152 -3.95 -2.19 -10.86
N PHE A 153 -3.18 -2.74 -9.92
CA PHE A 153 -2.00 -3.53 -10.24
C PHE A 153 -2.36 -4.80 -11.01
N GLU A 154 -3.36 -5.56 -10.55
CA GLU A 154 -3.88 -6.71 -11.28
C GLU A 154 -4.43 -6.33 -12.67
N GLY A 155 -5.02 -5.13 -12.79
CA GLY A 155 -5.44 -4.53 -14.06
C GLY A 155 -4.26 -4.37 -15.01
N PHE A 156 -3.17 -3.74 -14.57
CA PHE A 156 -1.95 -3.59 -15.37
C PHE A 156 -1.38 -4.93 -15.82
N LEU A 157 -1.30 -5.91 -14.92
CA LEU A 157 -0.79 -7.24 -15.27
C LEU A 157 -1.67 -7.92 -16.33
N ARG A 158 -2.99 -7.83 -16.19
CA ARG A 158 -3.94 -8.38 -17.16
C ARG A 158 -3.84 -7.71 -18.53
N GLU A 159 -3.65 -6.39 -18.57
CA GLU A 159 -3.44 -5.64 -19.82
C GLU A 159 -2.17 -6.06 -20.55
N HIS A 160 -1.15 -6.51 -19.82
CA HIS A 160 0.08 -7.10 -20.37
C HIS A 160 -0.04 -8.62 -20.64
N GLY A 161 -1.23 -9.21 -20.49
CA GLY A 161 -1.46 -10.63 -20.72
C GLY A 161 -0.86 -11.56 -19.67
N ILE A 162 -0.50 -11.03 -18.49
CA ILE A 162 0.08 -11.80 -17.39
C ILE A 162 -1.04 -12.46 -16.59
N ALA A 163 -0.96 -13.79 -16.47
CA ALA A 163 -1.82 -14.57 -15.60
C ALA A 163 -1.04 -14.97 -14.35
N LEU A 164 -1.56 -14.64 -13.18
CA LEU A 164 -1.03 -15.08 -11.90
C LEU A 164 -1.47 -16.52 -11.62
N ASP A 165 -0.59 -17.33 -11.06
CA ASP A 165 -0.81 -18.74 -10.71
C ASP A 165 -0.38 -19.05 -9.27
N GLU A 166 -0.26 -20.33 -8.90
CA GLU A 166 0.10 -20.70 -7.52
C GLU A 166 1.52 -20.27 -7.12
N ASP A 167 2.43 -20.20 -8.10
CA ASP A 167 3.84 -19.88 -7.92
C ASP A 167 4.15 -18.40 -8.16
N THR A 168 3.23 -17.68 -8.79
CA THR A 168 3.37 -16.27 -9.16
C THR A 168 2.32 -15.41 -8.49
N LYS A 169 2.76 -14.47 -7.66
CA LYS A 169 1.85 -13.62 -6.86
C LYS A 169 2.14 -12.15 -7.09
N ALA A 170 1.08 -11.34 -7.04
CA ALA A 170 1.16 -9.90 -7.01
C ALA A 170 0.29 -9.40 -5.84
N ASP A 171 0.85 -8.54 -5.02
CA ASP A 171 0.17 -7.99 -3.86
C ASP A 171 0.49 -6.50 -3.71
N THR A 172 -0.37 -5.78 -3.00
CA THR A 172 -0.14 -4.38 -2.68
C THR A 172 -0.46 -4.10 -1.24
N LYS A 173 0.25 -3.12 -0.67
CA LYS A 173 -0.02 -2.63 0.68
C LYS A 173 -0.09 -1.13 0.66
N LEU A 174 -1.24 -0.59 1.08
CA LEU A 174 -1.37 0.82 1.38
C LEU A 174 -0.82 1.10 2.78
N ILE A 175 0.07 2.08 2.87
CA ILE A 175 0.62 2.63 4.10
C ILE A 175 0.16 4.09 4.17
N VAL A 176 -0.62 4.41 5.18
CA VAL A 176 -1.10 5.76 5.44
C VAL A 176 -0.08 6.50 6.30
N HIS A 177 0.38 7.66 5.83
CA HIS A 177 1.33 8.50 6.55
C HIS A 177 0.65 9.72 7.17
N PRO A 178 1.12 10.21 8.33
CA PRO A 178 0.73 11.52 8.85
C PRO A 178 1.01 12.62 7.82
N ALA A 179 0.03 13.50 7.61
CA ALA A 179 0.13 14.61 6.66
C ALA A 179 -0.42 15.91 7.27
N PRO A 180 0.01 17.09 6.77
CA PRO A 180 -0.56 18.38 7.17
C PRO A 180 -2.06 18.45 6.89
N ALA A 181 -2.76 19.36 7.58
CA ALA A 181 -4.19 19.59 7.35
C ALA A 181 -4.47 19.96 5.88
N GLY A 182 -5.52 19.37 5.30
CA GLY A 182 -5.88 19.56 3.89
C GLY A 182 -5.04 18.73 2.91
N MET A 183 -4.20 17.82 3.40
CA MET A 183 -3.41 16.91 2.59
C MET A 183 -3.51 15.48 3.14
N VAL A 184 -3.46 14.52 2.24
CA VAL A 184 -3.21 13.11 2.56
C VAL A 184 -1.93 12.64 1.89
N MET A 185 -1.28 11.68 2.53
CA MET A 185 -0.08 11.02 2.02
C MET A 185 -0.27 9.52 2.08
N ALA A 186 -0.14 8.88 0.92
CA ALA A 186 -0.30 7.45 0.73
C ALA A 186 1.01 6.89 0.18
N GLN A 187 1.53 5.86 0.82
CA GLN A 187 2.59 5.03 0.25
C GLN A 187 1.99 3.70 -0.16
N VAL A 188 2.28 3.26 -1.38
CA VAL A 188 1.84 1.96 -1.89
C VAL A 188 3.08 1.12 -2.13
N ASP A 189 3.15 -0.01 -1.45
CA ASP A 189 4.09 -1.08 -1.76
C ASP A 189 3.45 -1.99 -2.82
N PHE A 190 4.15 -2.25 -3.91
CA PHE A 190 3.81 -3.21 -4.95
C PHE A 190 4.76 -4.38 -4.85
N ALA A 191 4.25 -5.56 -4.53
CA ALA A 191 5.04 -6.75 -4.29
C ALA A 191 4.75 -7.80 -5.36
N VAL A 192 5.81 -8.44 -5.87
CA VAL A 192 5.70 -9.62 -6.74
C VAL A 192 6.52 -10.76 -6.18
N SER A 193 5.96 -11.96 -6.27
CA SER A 193 6.64 -13.22 -6.01
C SER A 193 6.68 -14.01 -7.29
N HIS A 194 7.86 -14.49 -7.67
CA HIS A 194 8.07 -15.28 -8.86
C HIS A 194 9.28 -16.22 -8.68
N PRO A 195 9.24 -17.48 -9.16
CA PRO A 195 10.32 -18.46 -8.92
C PRO A 195 11.69 -18.06 -9.47
N ALA A 196 11.73 -17.12 -10.43
CA ALA A 196 12.98 -16.63 -11.00
C ALA A 196 13.70 -15.60 -10.12
N LEU A 197 13.05 -15.01 -9.13
CA LEU A 197 13.65 -14.00 -8.25
C LEU A 197 14.72 -14.61 -7.33
N ALA A 198 15.71 -13.80 -6.99
CA ALA A 198 16.76 -14.16 -6.02
C ALA A 198 16.24 -14.19 -4.57
N LYS A 199 15.21 -13.40 -4.28
CA LYS A 199 14.47 -13.37 -3.01
C LYS A 199 13.01 -13.74 -3.25
N PRO A 200 12.28 -14.25 -2.23
CA PRO A 200 10.88 -14.66 -2.40
C PRO A 200 9.95 -13.55 -2.89
N TRP A 201 10.28 -12.30 -2.56
CA TRP A 201 9.50 -11.13 -2.93
C TRP A 201 10.42 -10.02 -3.44
N LEU A 202 9.98 -9.39 -4.51
CA LEU A 202 10.47 -8.11 -4.98
C LEU A 202 9.40 -7.08 -4.66
N VAL A 203 9.75 -6.04 -3.90
CA VAL A 203 8.84 -5.00 -3.42
C VAL A 203 9.32 -3.65 -3.91
N GLU A 204 8.44 -2.93 -4.61
CA GLU A 204 8.62 -1.55 -5.05
C GLU A 204 7.66 -0.59 -4.34
N SER A 205 8.20 0.44 -3.68
CA SER A 205 7.39 1.35 -2.84
C SER A 205 7.35 2.77 -3.38
N PHE A 206 6.15 3.36 -3.49
CA PHE A 206 5.94 4.72 -4.02
C PHE A 206 5.02 5.54 -3.13
N ALA A 207 5.45 6.75 -2.76
CA ALA A 207 4.66 7.67 -1.95
C ALA A 207 4.07 8.79 -2.81
N GLY A 208 2.74 8.93 -2.78
CA GLY A 208 1.99 10.02 -3.37
C GLY A 208 1.33 10.90 -2.31
N TYR A 209 0.97 12.12 -2.71
CA TYR A 209 0.28 13.09 -1.87
C TYR A 209 -0.72 13.88 -2.69
N GLY A 210 -1.76 14.38 -2.04
CA GLY A 210 -2.84 15.15 -2.66
C GLY A 210 -3.83 15.67 -1.63
N ALA A 211 -4.86 16.38 -2.09
CA ALA A 211 -5.97 16.80 -1.23
C ALA A 211 -6.90 15.61 -0.91
N THR A 212 -6.93 14.59 -1.77
CA THR A 212 -7.78 13.41 -1.61
C THR A 212 -7.01 12.08 -1.68
N TRP A 213 -7.60 11.01 -1.13
CA TRP A 213 -7.02 9.67 -1.22
C TRP A 213 -6.86 9.19 -2.66
N ARG A 214 -7.82 9.50 -3.52
CA ARG A 214 -7.73 9.24 -4.97
C ARG A 214 -6.50 9.89 -5.59
N GLU A 215 -6.23 11.16 -5.28
CA GLU A 215 -5.05 11.85 -5.82
C GLU A 215 -3.74 11.25 -5.29
N ALA A 216 -3.65 11.01 -3.97
CA ALA A 216 -2.44 10.48 -3.37
C ALA A 216 -2.11 9.07 -3.85
N ILE A 217 -3.10 8.16 -3.83
CA ILE A 217 -2.93 6.79 -4.33
C ILE A 217 -2.68 6.80 -5.84
N GLY A 218 -3.45 7.59 -6.60
CA GLY A 218 -3.29 7.72 -8.05
C GLY A 218 -1.89 8.18 -8.45
N ARG A 219 -1.29 9.09 -7.66
CA ARG A 219 0.10 9.52 -7.88
C ARG A 219 1.12 8.42 -7.60
N ALA A 220 0.95 7.66 -6.51
CA ALA A 220 1.81 6.51 -6.20
C ALA A 220 1.76 5.45 -7.31
N VAL A 221 0.55 5.10 -7.74
CA VAL A 221 0.29 4.18 -8.86
C VAL A 221 0.90 4.70 -10.17
N HIS A 222 0.74 5.99 -10.47
CA HIS A 222 1.30 6.58 -11.68
C HIS A 222 2.84 6.46 -11.70
N MET A 223 3.51 6.78 -10.59
CA MET A 223 4.96 6.60 -10.49
C MET A 223 5.38 5.14 -10.64
N PHE A 224 4.65 4.20 -10.04
CA PHE A 224 4.89 2.77 -10.25
C PHE A 224 4.79 2.37 -11.73
N SER A 225 3.72 2.81 -12.41
CA SER A 225 3.50 2.51 -13.84
C SER A 225 4.62 3.03 -14.74
N GLN A 226 5.19 4.19 -14.42
CA GLN A 226 6.27 4.82 -15.18
C GLN A 226 7.63 4.16 -14.90
N GLY A 227 7.95 3.91 -13.63
CA GLY A 227 9.31 3.53 -13.23
C GLY A 227 9.56 2.04 -13.05
N ALA A 228 8.58 1.27 -12.55
CA ALA A 228 8.83 -0.10 -12.06
C ALA A 228 7.97 -1.18 -12.70
N LEU A 229 6.77 -0.85 -13.19
CA LEU A 229 5.87 -1.81 -13.82
C LEU A 229 6.54 -2.52 -15.02
N HIS A 230 7.03 -1.75 -15.99
CA HIS A 230 7.55 -2.32 -17.23
C HIS A 230 8.83 -3.15 -17.05
N PRO A 231 9.81 -2.77 -16.19
CA PRO A 231 10.90 -3.67 -15.84
C PRO A 231 10.44 -4.99 -15.22
N ILE A 232 9.41 -4.98 -14.38
CA ILE A 232 8.84 -6.21 -13.81
C ILE A 232 8.16 -7.04 -14.90
N VAL A 233 7.35 -6.43 -15.76
CA VAL A 233 6.70 -7.12 -16.88
C VAL A 233 7.74 -7.72 -17.83
N ASP A 234 8.66 -6.90 -18.31
CA ASP A 234 9.61 -7.23 -19.37
C ASP A 234 10.81 -8.02 -18.87
N GLY A 235 11.26 -7.82 -17.64
CA GLY A 235 12.43 -8.51 -17.07
C GLY A 235 12.09 -9.78 -16.28
N LEU A 236 10.84 -9.93 -15.80
CA LEU A 236 10.45 -11.04 -14.93
C LEU A 236 9.33 -11.91 -15.51
N PHE A 237 8.19 -11.31 -15.88
CA PHE A 237 6.99 -12.10 -16.22
C PHE A 237 6.91 -12.52 -17.68
N SER A 238 7.22 -11.60 -18.59
CA SER A 238 7.08 -11.82 -20.03
C SER A 238 8.22 -11.12 -20.76
N PRO A 239 9.39 -11.79 -20.89
CA PRO A 239 10.55 -11.25 -21.57
C PRO A 239 10.25 -10.69 -22.97
N GLY A 240 10.52 -9.39 -23.14
CA GLY A 240 10.32 -8.68 -24.41
C GLY A 240 8.89 -8.20 -24.66
N ALA A 241 8.00 -8.22 -23.66
CA ALA A 241 6.62 -7.76 -23.80
C ALA A 241 6.47 -6.23 -23.80
N ALA A 242 7.45 -5.48 -23.30
CA ALA A 242 7.39 -4.01 -23.23
C ALA A 242 8.70 -3.33 -23.70
N PRO A 243 9.22 -3.67 -24.90
CA PRO A 243 10.56 -3.24 -25.33
C PRO A 243 10.67 -1.72 -25.54
N ASP A 244 9.55 -1.04 -25.80
CA ASP A 244 9.51 0.42 -25.96
C ASP A 244 9.36 1.18 -24.62
N GLN A 245 9.24 0.45 -23.51
CA GLN A 245 9.04 1.02 -22.16
C GLN A 245 10.22 0.74 -21.21
N VAL A 246 11.23 0.02 -21.68
CA VAL A 246 12.44 -0.30 -20.90
C VAL A 246 13.70 -0.09 -21.74
N THR A 247 14.81 0.17 -21.06
CA THR A 247 16.14 0.10 -21.66
C THR A 247 16.76 -1.24 -21.28
N ARG A 248 17.31 -1.96 -22.26
CA ARG A 248 18.06 -3.22 -22.02
C ARG A 248 19.53 -3.03 -22.32
N GLU A 249 20.37 -3.30 -21.34
CA GLU A 249 21.82 -3.19 -21.47
C GLU A 249 22.50 -4.46 -20.99
N ARG A 250 23.52 -4.89 -21.72
CA ARG A 250 24.34 -6.03 -21.30
C ARG A 250 25.27 -5.59 -20.17
N TYR A 251 25.21 -6.28 -19.04
CA TYR A 251 26.03 -6.03 -17.87
C TYR A 251 26.94 -7.21 -17.54
N GLU A 252 28.25 -6.99 -17.69
CA GLU A 252 29.29 -8.00 -17.44
C GLU A 252 29.66 -8.03 -15.95
N HIS A 253 29.17 -9.02 -15.20
CA HIS A 253 29.45 -9.18 -13.76
C HIS A 253 30.42 -10.35 -13.50
N PRO A 254 31.26 -10.32 -12.44
CA PRO A 254 32.16 -11.43 -12.11
C PRO A 254 31.47 -12.79 -11.92
N ASP A 255 30.20 -12.80 -11.50
CA ASP A 255 29.39 -14.03 -11.32
C ASP A 255 28.56 -14.39 -12.58
N GLY A 256 28.92 -13.83 -13.73
CA GLY A 256 28.32 -14.11 -15.04
C GLY A 256 27.54 -12.93 -15.62
N VAL A 257 27.01 -13.08 -16.82
CA VAL A 257 26.44 -11.95 -17.57
C VAL A 257 24.97 -11.77 -17.25
N PHE A 258 24.52 -10.53 -17.14
CA PHE A 258 23.14 -10.15 -16.92
C PHE A 258 22.69 -9.17 -18.02
N GLU A 259 21.39 -9.14 -18.29
CA GLU A 259 20.72 -8.01 -18.91
C GLU A 259 20.18 -7.12 -17.81
N LEU A 260 20.60 -5.85 -17.81
CA LEU A 260 20.03 -4.81 -16.99
C LEU A 260 18.81 -4.24 -17.73
N VAL A 261 17.62 -4.53 -17.21
CA VAL A 261 16.33 -4.05 -17.71
C VAL A 261 15.89 -2.86 -16.86
N LEU A 262 16.08 -1.65 -17.37
CA LEU A 262 15.82 -0.39 -16.66
C LEU A 262 14.46 0.20 -17.04
N GLY A 263 13.74 0.70 -16.05
CA GLY A 263 12.54 1.51 -16.27
C GLY A 263 12.87 2.98 -16.48
N ALA A 264 11.84 3.79 -16.68
CA ALA A 264 12.02 5.23 -16.81
C ALA A 264 12.55 5.83 -15.49
N GLN A 265 13.49 6.76 -15.61
CA GLN A 265 13.88 7.60 -14.48
C GLN A 265 12.70 8.49 -14.06
N ILE A 266 12.41 8.53 -12.76
CA ILE A 266 11.45 9.47 -12.19
C ILE A 266 12.21 10.62 -11.55
N THR A 267 11.94 11.83 -12.01
CA THR A 267 12.45 13.07 -11.40
C THR A 267 11.31 13.75 -10.64
N LEU A 268 11.59 14.15 -9.40
CA LEU A 268 10.64 14.76 -8.47
C LEU A 268 11.13 16.15 -8.05
N PHE A 269 10.16 17.02 -7.76
CA PHE A 269 10.34 18.38 -7.21
C PHE A 269 10.97 19.41 -8.14
N THR A 270 11.31 19.04 -9.38
CA THR A 270 11.88 19.94 -10.39
C THR A 270 11.43 19.53 -11.79
N ASP A 271 11.35 20.52 -12.70
CA ASP A 271 11.09 20.31 -14.13
C ASP A 271 12.40 20.22 -14.94
N ALA A 272 13.56 20.31 -14.28
CA ALA A 272 14.86 20.18 -14.94
C ALA A 272 15.04 18.77 -15.51
N THR A 273 15.55 18.67 -16.73
CA THR A 273 15.98 17.40 -17.31
C THR A 273 17.31 16.98 -16.70
N LEU A 274 17.31 15.89 -15.95
CA LEU A 274 18.46 15.36 -15.22
C LEU A 274 18.73 13.92 -15.66
N SER A 275 19.99 13.48 -15.57
CA SER A 275 20.38 12.08 -15.82
C SER A 275 20.92 11.45 -14.54
N ALA A 276 20.40 10.26 -14.21
CA ALA A 276 20.90 9.38 -13.17
C ALA A 276 22.06 8.50 -13.66
N GLU A 277 22.39 8.48 -14.95
CA GLU A 277 23.42 7.61 -15.52
C GLU A 277 24.76 7.72 -14.76
N PRO A 278 25.28 8.92 -14.41
CA PRO A 278 26.58 8.99 -13.73
C PRO A 278 26.60 8.32 -12.36
N VAL A 279 25.49 8.36 -11.61
CA VAL A 279 25.40 7.68 -10.31
C VAL A 279 25.08 6.19 -10.49
N LEU A 280 24.29 5.84 -11.50
CA LEU A 280 24.01 4.44 -11.84
C LEU A 280 25.28 3.71 -12.29
N ASP A 281 26.13 4.32 -13.10
CA ASP A 281 27.42 3.74 -13.52
C ASP A 281 28.31 3.41 -12.32
N ARG A 282 28.38 4.33 -11.34
CA ARG A 282 29.13 4.10 -10.10
C ARG A 282 28.53 2.98 -9.26
N LEU A 283 27.20 2.88 -9.22
CA LEU A 283 26.51 1.80 -8.53
C LEU A 283 26.76 0.45 -9.21
N LEU A 284 26.69 0.39 -10.54
CA LEU A 284 27.00 -0.83 -11.29
C LEU A 284 28.45 -1.25 -11.09
N GLU A 285 29.40 -0.31 -11.03
CA GLU A 285 30.79 -0.66 -10.69
C GLU A 285 30.92 -1.22 -9.27
N ALA A 286 30.27 -0.61 -8.28
CA ALA A 286 30.27 -1.12 -6.91
C ALA A 286 29.58 -2.49 -6.78
N LEU A 287 28.55 -2.74 -7.59
CA LEU A 287 27.80 -3.99 -7.61
C LEU A 287 28.70 -5.19 -7.99
N ARG A 288 29.79 -4.97 -8.74
CA ARG A 288 30.76 -6.03 -9.10
C ARG A 288 31.39 -6.73 -7.88
N ALA A 289 31.37 -6.08 -6.72
CA ALA A 289 31.88 -6.66 -5.46
C ALA A 289 30.85 -7.56 -4.77
N GLU A 290 29.57 -7.45 -5.12
CA GLU A 290 28.49 -8.25 -4.55
C GLU A 290 28.43 -9.63 -5.17
N LYS A 291 27.95 -10.62 -4.40
CA LYS A 291 27.71 -11.97 -4.91
C LYS A 291 26.31 -12.09 -5.47
N LEU A 292 26.22 -12.31 -6.78
CA LEU A 292 24.95 -12.47 -7.48
C LEU A 292 24.74 -13.92 -7.89
N GLY A 293 23.57 -14.45 -7.57
CA GLY A 293 23.13 -15.76 -8.03
C GLY A 293 22.74 -15.73 -9.50
N ARG A 294 22.49 -16.90 -10.09
CA ARG A 294 21.87 -17.00 -11.42
C ARG A 294 20.34 -16.92 -11.31
N LYS A 295 19.87 -15.87 -10.64
CA LYS A 295 18.46 -15.51 -10.43
C LYS A 295 18.27 -14.05 -10.83
N VAL A 296 17.02 -13.64 -11.00
CA VAL A 296 16.68 -12.24 -11.27
C VAL A 296 16.86 -11.44 -10.00
N HIS A 297 17.66 -10.37 -10.07
CA HIS A 297 17.91 -9.46 -8.97
C HIS A 297 17.27 -8.09 -9.22
N GLY A 298 16.76 -7.44 -8.18
CA GLY A 298 16.20 -6.09 -8.26
C GLY A 298 17.20 -5.05 -7.78
N LEU A 299 17.34 -3.94 -8.52
CA LEU A 299 18.18 -2.80 -8.12
C LEU A 299 17.32 -1.53 -8.08
N ARG A 300 17.26 -0.89 -6.90
CA ARG A 300 16.63 0.42 -6.73
C ARG A 300 17.66 1.47 -6.35
N LEU A 301 17.55 2.62 -7.00
CA LEU A 301 18.17 3.87 -6.59
C LEU A 301 17.07 4.90 -6.29
N PHE A 302 17.10 5.50 -5.10
CA PHE A 302 16.42 6.75 -4.80
C PHE A 302 17.40 7.70 -4.12
N VAL A 303 17.46 8.95 -4.58
CA VAL A 303 18.29 9.99 -3.96
C VAL A 303 17.56 11.32 -3.98
N ALA A 304 17.57 12.04 -2.86
CA ALA A 304 16.96 13.34 -2.70
C ALA A 304 17.99 14.35 -2.18
N HIS A 305 18.02 15.52 -2.80
CA HIS A 305 18.85 16.66 -2.42
C HIS A 305 17.99 17.91 -2.16
N HIS A 306 18.53 18.84 -1.38
CA HIS A 306 18.00 20.18 -1.18
C HIS A 306 19.14 21.17 -1.02
N ASP A 307 19.16 22.21 -1.85
CA ASP A 307 20.21 23.25 -1.86
C ASP A 307 21.63 22.65 -1.93
N GLY A 308 21.79 21.66 -2.82
CA GLY A 308 23.04 20.95 -3.03
C GLY A 308 23.42 19.94 -1.94
N GLY A 309 22.71 19.89 -0.82
CA GLY A 309 22.91 18.94 0.27
C GLY A 309 22.09 17.67 0.09
N LEU A 310 22.66 16.51 0.44
CA LEU A 310 21.92 15.24 0.50
C LEU A 310 20.87 15.31 1.62
N LEU A 311 19.60 15.11 1.27
CA LEU A 311 18.52 14.98 2.23
C LEU A 311 18.33 13.52 2.67
N ASN A 312 18.29 12.61 1.69
CA ASN A 312 18.09 11.20 1.92
C ASN A 312 18.57 10.39 0.70
N ASN A 313 19.00 9.16 0.92
CA ASN A 313 19.15 8.17 -0.13
C ASN A 313 18.61 6.82 0.31
N GLU A 314 18.23 6.00 -0.66
CA GLU A 314 17.84 4.62 -0.46
C GLU A 314 18.38 3.85 -1.67
N VAL A 315 19.21 2.85 -1.41
CA VAL A 315 19.70 1.94 -2.45
C VAL A 315 19.38 0.54 -2.01
N LEU A 316 18.56 -0.16 -2.79
CA LEU A 316 18.13 -1.52 -2.46
C LEU A 316 18.67 -2.51 -3.50
N LEU A 317 19.17 -3.64 -3.01
CA LEU A 317 19.45 -4.83 -3.80
C LEU A 317 18.50 -5.94 -3.31
N ASP A 318 17.68 -6.46 -4.21
CA ASP A 318 16.62 -7.45 -3.91
C ASP A 318 15.67 -7.02 -2.78
N SER A 319 15.25 -5.75 -2.82
CA SER A 319 14.38 -5.13 -1.81
C SER A 319 14.95 -5.07 -0.39
N GLU A 320 16.25 -5.32 -0.23
CA GLU A 320 16.99 -5.16 1.02
C GLU A 320 17.94 -3.95 0.91
N PRO A 321 18.12 -3.16 1.99
CA PRO A 321 19.09 -2.07 1.99
C PRO A 321 20.49 -2.55 1.58
N TRP A 322 21.15 -1.81 0.70
CA TRP A 322 22.50 -2.10 0.22
C TRP A 322 23.46 -0.98 0.66
N PRO A 323 24.10 -1.13 1.84
CA PRO A 323 24.91 -0.05 2.43
C PRO A 323 26.07 0.42 1.54
N ALA A 324 26.72 -0.48 0.80
CA ALA A 324 27.81 -0.07 -0.11
C ALA A 324 27.29 0.81 -1.25
N GLY A 325 26.10 0.52 -1.78
CA GLY A 325 25.42 1.37 -2.76
C GLY A 325 25.01 2.72 -2.18
N GLU A 326 24.50 2.76 -0.94
CA GLU A 326 24.16 4.02 -0.26
C GLU A 326 25.37 4.94 -0.08
N VAL A 327 26.56 4.39 0.22
CA VAL A 327 27.81 5.15 0.27
C VAL A 327 28.14 5.77 -1.08
N VAL A 328 28.05 5.00 -2.17
CA VAL A 328 28.31 5.49 -3.54
C VAL A 328 27.40 6.66 -3.90
N VAL A 329 26.11 6.57 -3.56
CA VAL A 329 25.14 7.62 -3.83
C VAL A 329 25.39 8.83 -2.95
N ALA A 330 25.71 8.64 -1.66
CA ALA A 330 26.00 9.74 -0.75
C ALA A 330 27.24 10.55 -1.18
N GLU A 331 28.22 9.90 -1.81
CA GLU A 331 29.41 10.54 -2.38
C GLU A 331 29.20 11.12 -3.78
N SER A 332 27.99 11.01 -4.34
CA SER A 332 27.69 11.58 -5.66
C SER A 332 27.28 13.05 -5.53
N PRO A 333 27.72 13.92 -6.44
CA PRO A 333 27.36 15.34 -6.37
C PRO A 333 25.86 15.52 -6.58
N ALA A 334 25.28 16.50 -5.89
CA ALA A 334 23.90 16.89 -6.12
C ALA A 334 23.71 17.32 -7.59
N PRO A 335 22.62 16.87 -8.25
CA PRO A 335 22.39 17.19 -9.66
C PRO A 335 22.02 18.66 -9.88
N LEU A 336 21.60 19.37 -8.83
CA LEU A 336 21.29 20.80 -8.84
C LEU A 336 21.89 21.49 -7.60
N PRO A 337 22.37 22.75 -7.73
CA PRO A 337 22.95 23.50 -6.61
C PRO A 337 21.91 24.12 -5.68
N GLU A 338 20.68 24.37 -6.17
CA GLU A 338 19.61 25.04 -5.44
C GLU A 338 18.28 24.29 -5.61
N GLY A 339 17.42 24.40 -4.61
CA GLY A 339 16.08 23.81 -4.62
C GLY A 339 16.08 22.33 -4.28
N ARG A 340 14.87 21.75 -4.23
CA ARG A 340 14.65 20.33 -3.94
C ARG A 340 14.65 19.54 -5.24
N VAL A 341 15.32 18.39 -5.23
CA VAL A 341 15.30 17.44 -6.34
C VAL A 341 15.38 16.03 -5.78
N ALA A 342 14.60 15.12 -6.34
CA ALA A 342 14.84 13.70 -6.11
C ALA A 342 14.79 12.94 -7.44
N VAL A 343 15.60 11.88 -7.50
CA VAL A 343 15.71 11.01 -8.67
C VAL A 343 15.52 9.58 -8.21
N ARG A 344 14.72 8.82 -8.96
CA ARG A 344 14.53 7.39 -8.75
C ARG A 344 14.77 6.62 -10.05
N VAL A 345 15.47 5.51 -9.93
CA VAL A 345 15.64 4.51 -10.99
C VAL A 345 15.38 3.13 -10.39
N PHE A 346 14.71 2.28 -11.15
CA PHE A 346 14.53 0.88 -10.83
C PHE A 346 14.87 0.02 -12.05
N GLY A 347 15.48 -1.13 -11.81
CA GLY A 347 15.70 -2.12 -12.84
C GLY A 347 15.89 -3.52 -12.32
N LEU A 348 15.85 -4.48 -13.24
CA LEU A 348 16.12 -5.88 -12.98
C LEU A 348 17.43 -6.31 -13.65
N LEU A 349 18.23 -7.08 -12.93
CA LEU A 349 19.37 -7.81 -13.46
C LEU A 349 18.89 -9.23 -13.78
N VAL A 350 18.65 -9.49 -15.06
CA VAL A 350 18.16 -10.78 -15.55
C VAL A 350 19.35 -11.62 -16.01
N PRO A 351 19.58 -12.83 -15.46
CA PRO A 351 20.73 -13.63 -15.87
C PRO A 351 20.61 -14.04 -17.34
N VAL A 352 21.67 -13.84 -18.11
CA VAL A 352 21.80 -14.40 -19.46
C VAL A 352 22.28 -15.84 -19.31
N ASP A 353 21.52 -16.79 -19.81
CA ASP A 353 21.98 -18.18 -19.92
C ASP A 353 23.17 -18.23 -20.89
N ALA A 354 24.24 -18.93 -20.49
CA ALA A 354 25.47 -19.04 -21.26
C ALA A 354 25.36 -20.02 -22.44
#